data_AF-G5JQ39-F1
#
_entry.id   AF-G5JQ39-F1
#
_cell.length_a   1.000
_cell.length_b   1.000
_cell.length_c   1.000
_cell.angle_alpha   90.00
_cell.angle_beta   90.00
_cell.angle_gamma   90.00
#
_symmetry.space_group_name_H-M   'P 1'
#
loop_
_entity.id
_entity.type
_entity.pdbx_description
1 polymer ?
#
loop_
_entity_poly.entity_id
_entity_poly.type
_entity_poly.pdbx_seq_one_letter_code
_entity_poly.pdbx_strand_id
1 'polypeptide(L)'
;MDNLEGTISKLSTYYGIITFDEVRYIENETYKVKRNIPFFSSDLSQYRVGFKVSFSFQRRSATGSGNDLLVRGQSVQFAKNVCITDQTEEEQETSDLDFYQILNSKLTPSPNLTNESSFLEFLKLNNFRYSTFNEISVLSNVIEEPITISDFKAIIDYDLMFKEFIMKWVLFIENDVKSRIEDRASELGITESDLFIKLDSSGDNNFKNLIKNSLKNLRKNYLLRDIGDLRLQYDVTTDEIPKLESAPIDMLMDQFTVGDLLDFIDFITAEYPDFTNGGNTDWEKVRDYLSELKLVRNISAHGNSFLSAILDEKSNPNYLLEENSHIFGGDPFYIDTSKKTSVFHLVRSPIKLILKGQVTSPQQIAVFWTQKLLNNQTLRSFVYFYFMVCYLTEGKDSKEKFKNELRVLFGNAPKNVNFHKVIDCVNTHPQLDKEDKQNILNILIPQAINMFDYVKEHGYEYRGEDGDTIYNILYGEGKQIRINLSENAKWHLDMCMDIATKPLKRDNEAPSQWSESKEIRDKFGIFFMEASNARETLMRMFDSNLEIDYNEGIEQLLKIEEFKNIKILFLDILDLFN
;
A
#
# COMPACT_ATOMS: atom_id res chain seq x y z
N MET A 1 20.12 -11.32 42.15
CA MET A 1 20.01 -11.19 40.69
C MET A 1 20.36 -12.56 40.16
N ASP A 2 19.39 -13.23 39.54
CA ASP A 2 19.66 -14.55 38.95
C ASP A 2 20.41 -14.30 37.64
N ASN A 3 21.61 -14.87 37.52
CA ASN A 3 22.33 -14.89 36.24
C ASN A 3 21.60 -15.90 35.34
N LEU A 4 21.10 -15.40 34.22
CA LEU A 4 20.45 -16.20 33.19
C LEU A 4 21.47 -16.49 32.09
N GLU A 5 21.31 -17.64 31.43
CA GLU A 5 22.12 -18.02 30.29
C GLU A 5 21.28 -17.93 29.02
N GLY A 6 21.89 -17.43 27.95
CA GLY A 6 21.27 -17.32 26.64
C GLY A 6 22.31 -17.38 25.53
N THR A 7 21.87 -17.27 24.30
CA THR A 7 22.69 -17.30 23.10
C THR A 7 22.48 -16.02 22.31
N ILE A 8 23.56 -15.39 21.85
CA ILE A 8 23.45 -14.21 21.00
C ILE A 8 22.84 -14.63 19.65
N SER A 9 21.71 -14.06 19.29
CA SER A 9 21.01 -14.37 18.04
C SER A 9 21.22 -13.34 16.95
N LYS A 10 21.56 -12.09 17.30
CA LYS A 10 21.87 -11.01 16.36
C LYS A 10 22.85 -10.00 16.96
N LEU A 11 23.63 -9.35 16.10
CA LEU A 11 24.54 -8.27 16.44
C LEU A 11 24.41 -7.11 15.46
N SER A 12 24.67 -5.91 15.96
CA SER A 12 24.77 -4.66 15.22
C SER A 12 26.06 -3.95 15.65
N THR A 13 26.38 -2.84 15.00
CA THR A 13 27.45 -1.91 15.39
C THR A 13 27.28 -1.31 16.80
N TYR A 14 26.05 -1.24 17.34
CA TYR A 14 25.79 -0.59 18.65
C TYR A 14 24.92 -1.40 19.63
N TYR A 15 24.36 -2.55 19.25
CA TYR A 15 23.67 -3.45 20.18
C TYR A 15 23.80 -4.94 19.77
N GLY A 16 23.45 -5.84 20.69
CA GLY A 16 23.23 -7.26 20.39
C GLY A 16 21.95 -7.78 21.02
N ILE A 17 21.52 -8.96 20.59
CA ILE A 17 20.31 -9.64 21.07
C ILE A 17 20.69 -10.99 21.64
N ILE A 18 20.19 -11.29 22.84
CA ILE A 18 20.36 -12.56 23.53
C ILE A 18 19.03 -13.30 23.54
N THR A 19 18.99 -14.51 22.99
CA THR A 19 17.87 -15.46 23.06
C THR A 19 18.07 -16.45 24.21
N PHE A 20 17.08 -16.67 25.06
CA PHE A 20 17.15 -17.58 26.21
C PHE A 20 15.81 -18.24 26.53
N ASP A 21 15.82 -19.39 27.21
CA ASP A 21 14.59 -20.05 27.65
C ASP A 21 14.16 -19.52 29.02
N GLU A 22 13.00 -18.87 29.07
CA GLU A 22 12.35 -18.42 30.31
C GLU A 22 11.30 -19.43 30.77
N VAL A 23 11.46 -19.95 31.99
CA VAL A 23 10.41 -20.76 32.65
C VAL A 23 9.37 -19.85 33.28
N ARG A 24 8.10 -20.07 32.95
CA ARG A 24 6.94 -19.37 33.50
C ARG A 24 6.01 -20.31 34.24
N TYR A 25 5.32 -19.73 35.23
CA TYR A 25 4.34 -20.42 36.05
C TYR A 25 3.00 -19.71 35.87
N ILE A 26 2.00 -20.43 35.36
CA ILE A 26 0.61 -19.96 35.27
C ILE A 26 -0.27 -21.07 35.85
N GLU A 27 -1.08 -20.76 36.87
CA GLU A 27 -2.15 -21.63 37.40
C GLU A 27 -1.74 -23.11 37.64
N ASN A 28 -0.53 -23.34 38.16
CA ASN A 28 0.10 -24.65 38.45
C ASN A 28 0.74 -25.41 37.26
N GLU A 29 0.85 -24.79 36.09
CA GLU A 29 1.57 -25.36 34.95
C GLU A 29 2.84 -24.57 34.63
N THR A 30 3.90 -25.32 34.26
CA THR A 30 5.20 -24.77 33.86
C THR A 30 5.35 -24.76 32.36
N TYR A 31 5.64 -23.59 31.82
CA TYR A 31 5.87 -23.39 30.39
C TYR A 31 7.26 -22.82 30.15
N LYS A 32 8.01 -23.39 29.22
CA LYS A 32 9.25 -22.82 28.71
C LYS A 32 8.94 -21.95 27.51
N VAL A 33 9.34 -20.68 27.57
CA VAL A 33 9.15 -19.72 26.48
C VAL A 33 10.51 -19.18 26.08
N LYS A 34 10.85 -19.33 24.81
CA LYS A 34 12.06 -18.75 24.25
C LYS A 34 11.87 -17.24 24.17
N ARG A 35 12.77 -16.44 24.75
CA ARG A 35 12.67 -14.99 24.85
C ARG A 35 13.94 -14.36 24.33
N ASN A 36 13.86 -13.20 23.69
CA ASN A 36 15.06 -12.43 23.38
C ASN A 36 15.08 -11.09 24.11
N ILE A 37 16.28 -10.69 24.53
CA ILE A 37 16.53 -9.46 25.27
C ILE A 37 17.72 -8.72 24.67
N PRO A 38 17.60 -7.41 24.45
CA PRO A 38 18.70 -6.61 23.92
C PRO A 38 19.75 -6.27 24.99
N PHE A 39 20.98 -6.07 24.54
CA PHE A 39 22.07 -5.51 25.34
C PHE A 39 22.88 -4.50 24.52
N PHE A 40 23.52 -3.58 25.23
CA PHE A 40 24.42 -2.59 24.65
C PHE A 40 25.82 -2.81 25.18
N SER A 41 26.82 -2.64 24.31
CA SER A 41 28.23 -2.68 24.68
C SER A 41 28.98 -1.61 23.90
N SER A 42 29.98 -1.00 24.53
CA SER A 42 30.90 -0.05 23.88
C SER A 42 31.82 -0.73 22.87
N ASP A 43 31.96 -2.05 22.99
CA ASP A 43 32.73 -2.88 22.07
C ASP A 43 31.92 -4.14 21.80
N LEU A 44 31.28 -4.20 20.63
CA LEU A 44 30.52 -5.37 20.18
C LEU A 44 31.38 -6.36 19.39
N SER A 45 32.62 -6.00 19.05
CA SER A 45 33.54 -6.89 18.32
C SER A 45 33.93 -8.13 19.13
N GLN A 46 33.81 -8.05 20.47
CA GLN A 46 34.04 -9.17 21.37
C GLN A 46 32.92 -10.23 21.35
N TYR A 47 31.76 -9.94 20.75
CA TYR A 47 30.62 -10.85 20.69
C TYR A 47 30.41 -11.39 19.27
N ARG A 48 29.88 -12.61 19.15
CA ARG A 48 29.44 -13.19 17.87
C ARG A 48 28.07 -13.83 18.00
N VAL A 49 27.32 -13.87 16.90
CA VAL A 49 26.08 -14.66 16.83
C VAL A 49 26.43 -16.12 17.13
N GLY A 50 25.62 -16.78 17.96
CA GLY A 50 25.86 -18.13 18.48
C GLY A 50 26.62 -18.18 19.81
N PHE A 51 27.22 -17.08 20.29
CA PHE A 51 27.89 -17.08 21.59
C PHE A 51 26.91 -17.31 22.73
N LYS A 52 27.23 -18.28 23.60
CA LYS A 52 26.55 -18.38 24.89
C LYS A 52 27.02 -17.28 25.81
N VAL A 53 26.08 -16.62 26.45
CA VAL A 53 26.32 -15.51 27.36
C VAL A 53 25.50 -15.69 28.63
N SER A 54 26.12 -15.37 29.76
CA SER A 54 25.45 -15.10 31.02
C SER A 54 25.06 -13.62 31.07
N PHE A 55 23.89 -13.31 31.60
CA PHE A 55 23.39 -11.95 31.72
C PHE A 55 22.40 -11.82 32.88
N SER A 56 22.07 -10.59 33.23
CA SER A 56 21.10 -10.26 34.27
C SER A 56 20.10 -9.22 33.76
N PHE A 57 18.83 -9.35 34.11
CA PHE A 57 17.84 -8.30 33.91
C PHE A 57 16.82 -8.29 35.06
N GLN A 58 16.15 -7.16 35.27
CA GLN A 58 15.28 -6.95 36.42
C GLN A 58 13.85 -7.38 36.09
N ARG A 59 13.40 -8.53 36.61
CA ARG A 59 11.97 -8.90 36.59
C ARG A 59 11.19 -7.89 37.45
N ARG A 60 10.13 -7.28 36.91
CA ARG A 60 9.37 -6.22 37.58
C ARG A 60 8.91 -6.67 38.99
N SER A 61 9.36 -5.97 40.02
CA SER A 61 8.61 -5.81 41.27
C SER A 61 7.97 -4.41 41.25
N ALA A 62 6.78 -4.28 41.83
CA ALA A 62 5.87 -3.15 41.65
C ALA A 62 6.36 -1.77 42.17
N THR A 63 7.58 -1.64 42.64
CA THR A 63 8.09 -0.40 43.24
C THR A 63 9.60 -0.31 43.05
N GLY A 64 10.06 0.34 41.98
CA GLY A 64 11.48 0.67 41.82
C GLY A 64 11.79 1.23 40.43
N SER A 65 12.62 2.28 40.39
CA SER A 65 13.22 2.81 39.18
C SER A 65 14.06 1.73 38.49
N GLY A 66 13.47 1.07 37.49
CA GLY A 66 14.09 0.04 36.67
C GLY A 66 14.92 0.62 35.52
N ASN A 67 15.73 -0.24 34.90
CA ASN A 67 16.49 0.07 33.67
C ASN A 67 15.58 0.04 32.44
N ASP A 68 14.58 0.90 32.46
CA ASP A 68 13.54 0.96 31.45
C ASP A 68 13.80 2.20 30.60
N LEU A 69 14.01 2.03 29.29
CA LEU A 69 13.99 3.16 28.35
C LEU A 69 12.57 3.30 27.82
N LEU A 70 12.00 4.51 27.93
CA LEU A 70 10.75 4.85 27.29
C LEU A 70 11.02 5.12 25.79
N VAL A 71 10.73 4.12 24.96
CA VAL A 71 10.77 4.26 23.50
C VAL A 71 9.34 4.42 23.01
N ARG A 72 9.00 5.62 22.52
CA ARG A 72 7.66 5.97 22.00
C ARG A 72 6.51 5.55 22.92
N GLY A 73 6.68 5.74 24.24
CA GLY A 73 5.65 5.49 25.26
C GLY A 73 5.64 4.08 25.87
N GLN A 74 6.52 3.16 25.44
CA GLN A 74 6.64 1.82 26.02
C GLN A 74 7.98 1.65 26.76
N SER A 75 7.97 0.97 27.91
CA SER A 75 9.18 0.71 28.72
C SER A 75 9.87 -0.57 28.23
N VAL A 76 11.10 -0.42 27.71
CA VAL A 76 11.92 -1.51 27.19
C VAL A 76 13.00 -1.86 28.21
N GLN A 77 13.13 -3.14 28.54
CA GLN A 77 14.17 -3.67 29.43
C GLN A 77 15.37 -4.20 28.65
N PHE A 78 16.56 -4.01 29.21
CA PHE A 78 17.81 -4.45 28.61
C PHE A 78 18.59 -5.36 29.56
N ALA A 79 19.33 -6.31 28.98
CA ALA A 79 20.26 -7.15 29.70
C ALA A 79 21.50 -6.35 30.15
N LYS A 80 21.97 -6.66 31.36
CA LYS A 80 23.19 -6.12 31.97
C LYS A 80 24.14 -7.24 32.33
N ASN A 81 25.42 -6.90 32.45
CA ASN A 81 26.50 -7.82 32.82
C ASN A 81 26.58 -9.02 31.86
N VAL A 82 26.56 -8.74 30.56
CA VAL A 82 26.61 -9.77 29.52
C VAL A 82 28.04 -10.30 29.39
N CYS A 83 28.27 -11.52 29.84
CA CYS A 83 29.58 -12.17 29.83
C CYS A 83 29.53 -13.50 29.06
N ILE A 84 30.48 -13.74 28.18
CA ILE A 84 30.55 -14.97 27.37
C ILE A 84 30.85 -16.19 28.28
N THR A 85 30.08 -17.26 28.13
CA THR A 85 30.16 -18.46 28.99
C THR A 85 30.77 -19.69 28.32
N ASP A 86 30.77 -19.79 26.98
CA ASP A 86 31.49 -20.82 26.23
C ASP A 86 32.19 -20.21 25.01
N GLN A 87 33.49 -20.46 24.86
CA GLN A 87 34.23 -20.31 23.60
C GLN A 87 34.23 -21.68 22.91
N THR A 88 33.20 -21.99 22.13
CA THR A 88 33.26 -23.14 21.24
C THR A 88 33.79 -22.65 19.89
N GLU A 89 34.99 -23.09 19.53
CA GLU A 89 35.58 -22.90 18.21
C GLU A 89 34.78 -23.66 17.14
N GLU A 90 34.69 -23.01 15.97
CA GLU A 90 34.28 -23.54 14.66
C GLU A 90 32.79 -23.78 14.38
N GLU A 91 32.15 -22.78 13.78
CA GLU A 91 31.36 -22.95 12.55
C GLU A 91 31.74 -21.83 11.56
N GLN A 92 31.98 -22.22 10.30
CA GLN A 92 32.49 -21.38 9.21
C GLN A 92 31.47 -20.34 8.73
N GLU A 93 31.97 -19.10 8.60
CA GLU A 93 31.56 -17.99 7.74
C GLU A 93 30.10 -17.92 7.21
N THR A 94 29.36 -16.96 7.76
CA THR A 94 28.97 -15.79 6.98
C THR A 94 29.23 -14.56 7.84
N SER A 95 30.41 -13.94 7.71
CA SER A 95 30.57 -12.59 8.25
C SER A 95 29.58 -11.69 7.54
N ASP A 96 28.70 -11.02 8.27
CA ASP A 96 27.86 -9.96 7.71
C ASP A 96 28.77 -9.03 6.89
N LEU A 97 28.55 -8.99 5.58
CA LEU A 97 29.32 -8.17 4.66
C LEU A 97 29.22 -6.71 5.12
N ASP A 98 30.36 -6.00 5.14
CA ASP A 98 30.35 -4.56 5.41
C ASP A 98 29.44 -3.85 4.38
N PHE A 99 28.81 -2.74 4.77
CA PHE A 99 27.83 -2.02 3.95
C PHE A 99 28.30 -1.78 2.51
N TYR A 100 29.56 -1.35 2.35
CA TYR A 100 30.15 -1.12 1.03
C TYR A 100 30.34 -2.42 0.24
N GLN A 101 30.62 -3.54 0.91
CA GLN A 101 30.74 -4.86 0.29
C GLN A 101 29.40 -5.40 -0.19
N ILE A 102 28.31 -5.14 0.55
CA ILE A 102 26.93 -5.45 0.11
C ILE A 102 26.62 -4.69 -1.18
N LEU A 103 26.87 -3.38 -1.21
CA LEU A 103 26.63 -2.60 -2.42
C LEU A 103 27.50 -3.03 -3.60
N ASN A 104 28.76 -3.39 -3.33
CA ASN A 104 29.67 -3.87 -4.37
C ASN A 104 29.26 -5.23 -4.94
N SER A 105 28.63 -6.10 -4.15
CA SER A 105 28.16 -7.41 -4.61
C SER A 105 26.80 -7.34 -5.29
N LYS A 106 25.96 -6.37 -4.92
CA LYS A 106 24.58 -6.22 -5.45
C LYS A 106 24.50 -5.38 -6.72
N LEU A 107 25.40 -4.43 -6.93
CA LEU A 107 25.39 -3.57 -8.13
C LEU A 107 26.27 -4.13 -9.25
N THR A 108 25.73 -4.15 -10.47
CA THR A 108 26.45 -4.57 -11.67
C THR A 108 26.53 -3.44 -12.71
N PRO A 109 27.72 -3.03 -13.16
CA PRO A 109 29.04 -3.44 -12.68
C PRO A 109 29.33 -2.95 -11.26
N SER A 110 30.21 -3.65 -10.54
CA SER A 110 30.54 -3.33 -9.15
C SER A 110 31.17 -1.93 -9.02
N PRO A 111 30.64 -1.05 -8.14
CA PRO A 111 31.14 0.31 -7.98
C PRO A 111 32.47 0.44 -7.22
N ASN A 112 33.03 -0.64 -6.66
CA ASN A 112 34.29 -0.65 -5.90
C ASN A 112 34.34 0.36 -4.73
N LEU A 113 33.23 0.45 -3.98
CA LEU A 113 33.09 1.29 -2.80
C LEU A 113 33.96 0.77 -1.65
N THR A 114 34.70 1.66 -1.01
CA THR A 114 35.59 1.33 0.14
C THR A 114 35.41 2.25 1.34
N ASN A 115 34.84 3.44 1.13
CA ASN A 115 34.60 4.46 2.16
C ASN A 115 33.58 5.50 1.68
N GLU A 116 33.20 6.42 2.58
CA GLU A 116 32.22 7.48 2.32
C GLU A 116 32.60 8.37 1.12
N SER A 117 33.90 8.67 0.95
CA SER A 117 34.37 9.49 -0.19
C SER A 117 34.12 8.78 -1.53
N SER A 118 34.45 7.49 -1.62
CA SER A 118 34.18 6.68 -2.82
C SER A 118 32.67 6.56 -3.10
N PHE A 119 31.86 6.53 -2.05
CA PHE A 119 30.40 6.49 -2.17
C PHE A 119 29.82 7.82 -2.67
N LEU A 120 30.29 8.96 -2.14
CA LEU A 120 29.88 10.28 -2.63
C LEU A 120 30.27 10.51 -4.09
N GLU A 121 31.42 10.00 -4.51
CA GLU A 121 31.87 10.06 -5.91
C GLU A 121 30.98 9.18 -6.80
N PHE A 122 30.66 7.95 -6.37
CA PHE A 122 29.68 7.09 -7.03
C PHE A 122 28.32 7.76 -7.21
N LEU A 123 27.78 8.41 -6.17
CA LEU A 123 26.51 9.14 -6.26
C LEU A 123 26.59 10.28 -7.29
N LYS A 124 27.68 11.05 -7.28
CA LYS A 124 27.89 12.15 -8.24
C LYS A 124 27.98 11.64 -9.68
N LEU A 125 28.74 10.58 -9.92
CA LEU A 125 28.89 9.99 -11.26
C LEU A 125 27.56 9.52 -11.84
N ASN A 126 26.65 9.04 -10.99
CA ASN A 126 25.36 8.50 -11.40
C ASN A 126 24.19 9.50 -11.28
N ASN A 127 24.46 10.75 -10.90
CA ASN A 127 23.48 11.81 -10.65
C ASN A 127 22.44 11.49 -9.55
N PHE A 128 22.84 10.73 -8.53
CA PHE A 128 21.98 10.48 -7.37
C PHE A 128 22.13 11.56 -6.30
N ARG A 129 21.02 11.91 -5.66
CA ARG A 129 21.05 12.76 -4.45
C ARG A 129 21.53 11.94 -3.26
N TYR A 130 22.14 12.59 -2.28
CA TYR A 130 22.51 11.92 -1.03
C TYR A 130 21.31 11.30 -0.31
N SER A 131 20.11 11.88 -0.44
CA SER A 131 18.87 11.33 0.12
C SER A 131 18.50 9.95 -0.45
N THR A 132 18.97 9.60 -1.65
CA THR A 132 18.78 8.29 -2.31
C THR A 132 19.61 7.20 -1.63
N PHE A 133 20.53 7.56 -0.73
CA PHE A 133 21.38 6.62 0.00
C PHE A 133 20.59 5.55 0.76
N ASN A 134 19.57 5.97 1.51
CA ASN A 134 18.76 5.04 2.30
C ASN A 134 17.99 4.08 1.39
N GLU A 135 17.54 4.56 0.23
CA GLU A 135 16.85 3.75 -0.77
C GLU A 135 17.78 2.71 -1.38
N ILE A 136 19.01 3.09 -1.76
CA ILE A 136 20.03 2.15 -2.25
C ILE A 136 20.31 1.08 -1.19
N SER A 137 20.45 1.48 0.07
CA SER A 137 20.74 0.57 1.18
C SER A 137 19.61 -0.42 1.43
N VAL A 138 18.36 0.05 1.51
CA VAL A 138 17.19 -0.81 1.77
C VAL A 138 16.98 -1.76 0.60
N LEU A 139 16.89 -1.24 -0.62
CA LEU A 139 16.62 -2.07 -1.80
C LEU A 139 17.73 -3.09 -2.05
N SER A 140 19.00 -2.76 -1.79
CA SER A 140 20.10 -3.72 -1.93
C SER A 140 20.05 -4.87 -0.92
N ASN A 141 19.42 -4.68 0.24
CA ASN A 141 19.20 -5.75 1.21
C ASN A 141 18.07 -6.68 0.79
N VAL A 142 17.03 -6.13 0.16
CA VAL A 142 15.79 -6.86 -0.16
C VAL A 142 15.87 -7.53 -1.54
N ILE A 143 16.63 -6.98 -2.48
CA ILE A 143 16.79 -7.58 -3.81
C ILE A 143 17.81 -8.71 -3.72
N GLU A 144 17.38 -9.94 -4.03
CA GLU A 144 18.25 -11.12 -3.97
C GLU A 144 19.31 -11.11 -5.08
N GLU A 145 18.91 -10.76 -6.30
CA GLU A 145 19.75 -10.79 -7.50
C GLU A 145 20.59 -9.51 -7.68
N PRO A 146 21.73 -9.55 -8.39
CA PRO A 146 22.46 -8.35 -8.76
C PRO A 146 21.63 -7.48 -9.71
N ILE A 147 21.58 -6.17 -9.46
CA ILE A 147 20.86 -5.19 -10.29
C ILE A 147 21.82 -4.24 -10.97
N THR A 148 21.44 -3.73 -12.14
CA THR A 148 22.20 -2.66 -12.78
C THR A 148 21.81 -1.30 -12.22
N ILE A 149 22.66 -0.29 -12.42
CA ILE A 149 22.36 1.09 -12.04
C ILE A 149 21.15 1.63 -12.82
N SER A 150 20.95 1.14 -14.06
CA SER A 150 19.78 1.51 -14.88
C SER A 150 18.49 0.98 -14.26
N ASP A 151 18.50 -0.29 -13.84
CA ASP A 151 17.37 -0.94 -13.17
C ASP A 151 17.01 -0.20 -11.88
N PHE A 152 18.03 0.19 -11.12
CA PHE A 152 17.85 0.96 -9.90
C PHE A 152 17.21 2.34 -10.16
N LYS A 153 17.63 3.03 -11.22
CA LYS A 153 16.99 4.29 -11.64
C LYS A 153 15.54 4.08 -12.02
N ALA A 154 15.24 2.99 -12.73
CA ALA A 154 13.86 2.66 -13.09
C ALA A 154 12.98 2.42 -11.84
N ILE A 155 13.51 1.78 -10.80
CA ILE A 155 12.80 1.63 -9.51
C ILE A 155 12.51 2.99 -8.86
N ILE A 156 13.49 3.91 -8.82
CA ILE A 156 13.29 5.27 -8.26
C ILE A 156 12.24 6.04 -9.07
N ASP A 157 12.31 5.96 -10.40
CA ASP A 157 11.35 6.63 -11.26
C ASP A 157 9.94 6.05 -11.05
N TYR A 158 9.84 4.76 -10.77
CA TYR A 158 8.58 4.11 -10.41
C TYR A 158 8.06 4.51 -9.02
N ASP A 159 8.94 4.73 -8.05
CA ASP A 159 8.59 5.27 -6.73
C ASP A 159 7.92 6.65 -6.83
N LEU A 160 8.28 7.48 -7.82
CA LEU A 160 7.58 8.74 -8.09
C LEU A 160 6.12 8.49 -8.49
N MET A 161 5.85 7.49 -9.33
CA MET A 161 4.47 7.14 -9.72
C MET A 161 3.63 6.74 -8.51
N PHE A 162 4.19 5.97 -7.57
CA PHE A 162 3.52 5.64 -6.31
C PHE A 162 3.18 6.89 -5.50
N LYS A 163 4.11 7.84 -5.36
CA LYS A 163 3.89 9.09 -4.60
C LYS A 163 2.84 9.98 -5.24
N GLU A 164 2.85 10.11 -6.57
CA GLU A 164 1.86 10.91 -7.29
C GLU A 164 0.44 10.36 -7.09
N PHE A 165 0.29 9.04 -7.20
CA PHE A 165 -0.97 8.36 -6.90
C PHE A 165 -1.43 8.60 -5.47
N ILE A 166 -0.54 8.41 -4.49
CA ILE A 166 -0.85 8.63 -3.07
C ILE A 166 -1.28 10.09 -2.86
N MET A 167 -0.51 11.07 -3.34
CA MET A 167 -0.81 12.49 -3.15
C MET A 167 -2.15 12.87 -3.77
N LYS A 168 -2.45 12.38 -4.98
CA LYS A 168 -3.74 12.62 -5.64
C LYS A 168 -4.91 12.17 -4.76
N TRP A 169 -4.84 10.96 -4.22
CA TRP A 169 -5.92 10.42 -3.40
C TRP A 169 -5.94 10.97 -1.98
N VAL A 170 -4.80 11.39 -1.42
CA VAL A 170 -4.75 12.14 -0.17
C VAL A 170 -5.46 13.49 -0.32
N LEU A 171 -5.21 14.22 -1.41
CA LEU A 171 -5.92 15.48 -1.69
C LEU A 171 -7.42 15.25 -1.88
N PHE A 172 -7.81 14.13 -2.53
CA PHE A 172 -9.21 13.73 -2.59
C PHE A 172 -9.82 13.51 -1.20
N ILE A 173 -9.13 12.79 -0.31
CA ILE A 173 -9.56 12.56 1.08
C ILE A 173 -9.71 13.89 1.81
N GLU A 174 -8.71 14.77 1.75
CA GLU A 174 -8.73 16.08 2.41
C GLU A 174 -9.96 16.89 1.95
N ASN A 175 -10.23 16.93 0.66
CA ASN A 175 -11.37 17.67 0.10
C ASN A 175 -12.72 17.05 0.45
N ASP A 176 -12.87 15.71 0.38
CA ASP A 176 -14.13 15.02 0.70
C ASP A 176 -14.47 15.18 2.19
N VAL A 177 -13.47 15.11 3.09
CA VAL A 177 -13.67 15.39 4.52
C VAL A 177 -14.09 16.84 4.76
N LYS A 178 -13.42 17.81 4.13
CA LYS A 178 -13.78 19.24 4.24
C LYS A 178 -15.21 19.50 3.77
N SER A 179 -15.61 19.00 2.60
CA SER A 179 -17.00 19.13 2.13
C SER A 179 -18.01 18.51 3.09
N ARG A 180 -17.73 17.33 3.66
CA ARG A 180 -18.62 16.72 4.66
C ARG A 180 -18.77 17.59 5.92
N ILE A 181 -17.70 18.26 6.34
CA ILE A 181 -17.75 19.19 7.48
C ILE A 181 -18.63 20.40 7.13
N GLU A 182 -18.46 20.98 5.94
CA GLU A 182 -19.26 22.12 5.45
C GLU A 182 -20.74 21.77 5.32
N ASP A 183 -21.05 20.63 4.71
CA ASP A 183 -22.42 20.14 4.56
C ASP A 183 -23.07 19.95 5.93
N ARG A 184 -22.36 19.32 6.87
CA ARG A 184 -22.87 19.08 8.22
C ARG A 184 -23.04 20.37 9.02
N ALA A 185 -22.10 21.31 8.91
CA ALA A 185 -22.21 22.62 9.54
C ALA A 185 -23.43 23.39 9.01
N SER A 186 -23.67 23.31 7.70
CA SER A 186 -24.83 23.92 7.04
C SER A 186 -26.15 23.28 7.50
N GLU A 187 -26.21 21.95 7.57
CA GLU A 187 -27.38 21.20 8.07
C GLU A 187 -27.76 21.58 9.51
N LEU A 188 -26.75 21.79 10.36
CA LEU A 188 -26.93 22.16 11.77
C LEU A 188 -27.13 23.67 11.98
N GLY A 189 -27.03 24.47 10.93
CA GLY A 189 -27.14 25.92 11.01
C GLY A 189 -25.99 26.57 11.80
N ILE A 190 -24.81 25.97 11.82
CA ILE A 190 -23.62 26.53 12.48
C ILE A 190 -23.15 27.72 11.65
N THR A 191 -23.24 28.92 12.22
CA THR A 191 -22.78 30.16 11.57
C THR A 191 -21.32 30.45 11.90
N GLU A 192 -20.63 31.23 11.06
CA GLU A 192 -19.25 31.66 11.35
C GLU A 192 -19.19 32.39 12.69
N SER A 193 -20.15 33.27 12.98
CA SER A 193 -20.22 33.98 14.26
C SER A 193 -20.29 33.04 15.45
N ASP A 194 -21.10 31.96 15.38
CA ASP A 194 -21.20 30.98 16.46
C ASP A 194 -19.88 30.20 16.64
N LEU A 195 -19.28 29.78 15.52
CA LEU A 195 -17.99 29.10 15.50
C LEU A 195 -16.90 29.94 16.20
N PHE A 196 -16.78 31.23 15.87
CA PHE A 196 -15.77 32.11 16.45
C PHE A 196 -16.05 32.45 17.93
N ILE A 197 -17.32 32.59 18.34
CA ILE A 197 -17.68 32.78 19.75
C ILE A 197 -17.27 31.53 20.56
N LYS A 198 -17.59 30.34 20.05
CA LYS A 198 -17.19 29.06 20.66
C LYS A 198 -15.68 28.92 20.73
N LEU A 199 -14.98 29.27 19.65
CA LEU A 199 -13.52 29.28 19.60
C LEU A 199 -12.93 30.17 20.70
N ASP A 200 -13.39 31.41 20.82
CA ASP A 200 -12.88 32.37 21.80
C ASP A 200 -13.18 31.95 23.25
N SER A 201 -14.28 31.23 23.46
CA SER A 201 -14.61 30.64 24.76
C SER A 201 -13.85 29.36 25.10
N SER A 202 -13.20 28.72 24.12
CA SER A 202 -12.53 27.43 24.31
C SER A 202 -11.30 27.54 25.23
N GLY A 203 -10.99 26.49 25.98
CA GLY A 203 -9.78 26.42 26.80
C GLY A 203 -8.49 26.14 26.00
N ASP A 204 -8.60 25.82 24.71
CA ASP A 204 -7.48 25.36 23.90
C ASP A 204 -6.72 26.52 23.24
N ASN A 205 -5.66 26.96 23.92
CA ASN A 205 -4.78 28.01 23.41
C ASN A 205 -4.01 27.62 22.14
N ASN A 206 -3.75 26.34 21.91
CA ASN A 206 -3.03 25.88 20.71
C ASN A 206 -3.93 26.00 19.48
N PHE A 207 -5.17 25.52 19.57
CA PHE A 207 -6.14 25.63 18.50
C PHE A 207 -6.51 27.10 18.20
N LYS A 208 -6.65 27.93 19.22
CA LYS A 208 -6.80 29.39 19.04
C LYS A 208 -5.65 30.03 18.26
N ASN A 209 -4.41 29.61 18.53
CA ASN A 209 -3.24 30.11 17.81
C ASN A 209 -3.22 29.63 16.36
N LEU A 210 -3.65 28.39 16.10
CA LEU A 210 -3.80 27.82 14.76
C LEU A 210 -4.79 28.63 13.92
N ILE A 211 -5.98 28.93 14.45
CA ILE A 211 -6.97 29.76 13.75
C ILE A 211 -6.45 31.18 13.52
N LYS A 212 -5.82 31.80 14.52
CA LYS A 212 -5.21 33.14 14.36
C LYS A 212 -4.13 33.16 13.27
N ASN A 213 -3.33 32.12 13.15
CA ASN A 213 -2.32 32.01 12.10
C ASN A 213 -2.96 31.80 10.72
N SER A 214 -4.02 31.00 10.66
CA SER A 214 -4.80 30.77 9.43
C SER A 214 -5.43 32.07 8.92
N LEU A 215 -6.06 32.86 9.81
CA LEU A 215 -6.59 34.18 9.47
C LEU A 215 -5.51 35.16 8.99
N LYS A 216 -4.31 35.15 9.61
CA LYS A 216 -3.18 35.96 9.13
C LYS A 216 -2.74 35.58 7.72
N ASN A 217 -2.71 34.28 7.41
CA ASN A 217 -2.34 33.78 6.08
C ASN A 217 -3.39 34.15 5.04
N LEU A 218 -4.68 33.97 5.34
CA LEU A 218 -5.78 34.41 4.49
C LEU A 218 -5.70 35.92 4.24
N ARG A 219 -5.51 36.73 5.29
CA ARG A 219 -5.32 38.17 5.12
C ARG A 219 -4.18 38.47 4.16
N LYS A 220 -3.02 37.83 4.31
CA LYS A 220 -1.88 38.03 3.41
C LYS A 220 -2.22 37.72 1.94
N ASN A 221 -3.03 36.69 1.70
CA ASN A 221 -3.36 36.21 0.36
C ASN A 221 -4.49 36.99 -0.33
N TYR A 222 -5.38 37.62 0.45
CA TYR A 222 -6.62 38.23 -0.06
C TYR A 222 -6.74 39.75 0.13
N LEU A 223 -6.02 40.37 1.08
CA LEU A 223 -6.16 41.80 1.41
C LEU A 223 -5.91 42.73 0.22
N LEU A 224 -5.01 42.35 -0.70
CA LEU A 224 -4.57 43.17 -1.84
C LEU A 224 -5.13 42.68 -3.18
N ARG A 225 -6.14 41.80 -3.19
CA ARG A 225 -6.76 41.37 -4.44
C ARG A 225 -7.73 42.44 -4.93
N ASP A 226 -7.67 42.75 -6.23
CA ASP A 226 -8.55 43.76 -6.88
C ASP A 226 -10.04 43.41 -6.75
N ILE A 227 -10.35 42.12 -6.61
CA ILE A 227 -11.68 41.60 -6.26
C ILE A 227 -11.51 40.83 -4.95
N GLY A 228 -11.82 41.49 -3.83
CA GLY A 228 -11.85 40.84 -2.52
C GLY A 228 -12.99 39.82 -2.44
N ASP A 229 -12.82 38.77 -1.64
CA ASP A 229 -13.92 37.87 -1.32
C ASP A 229 -14.85 38.57 -0.33
N LEU A 230 -16.08 38.87 -0.75
CA LEU A 230 -17.08 39.59 0.04
C LEU A 230 -17.49 38.86 1.33
N ARG A 231 -17.15 37.57 1.46
CA ARG A 231 -17.44 36.75 2.62
C ARG A 231 -16.44 36.99 3.77
N LEU A 232 -15.31 37.66 3.52
CA LEU A 232 -14.30 37.97 4.53
C LEU A 232 -14.68 39.23 5.32
N GLN A 233 -14.63 39.15 6.65
CA GLN A 233 -14.96 40.28 7.53
C GLN A 233 -13.68 40.88 8.11
N TYR A 234 -13.38 42.11 7.69
CA TYR A 234 -12.23 42.87 8.19
C TYR A 234 -12.67 43.91 9.22
N ASP A 235 -11.96 43.95 10.34
CA ASP A 235 -11.97 45.09 11.27
C ASP A 235 -11.02 46.17 10.74
N VAL A 236 -11.58 47.35 10.48
CA VAL A 236 -10.90 48.47 9.83
C VAL A 236 -10.74 49.61 10.82
N THR A 237 -9.54 49.75 11.37
CA THR A 237 -9.11 50.91 12.15
C THR A 237 -8.40 51.94 11.25
N THR A 238 -8.60 53.22 11.53
CA THR A 238 -7.85 54.30 10.87
C THR A 238 -6.34 54.14 11.17
N ASP A 239 -5.50 54.29 10.15
CA ASP A 239 -4.03 54.18 10.21
C ASP A 239 -3.48 52.79 10.62
N GLU A 240 -4.30 51.74 10.63
CA GLU A 240 -3.88 50.36 10.90
C GLU A 240 -4.12 49.42 9.70
N ILE A 241 -3.31 48.36 9.59
CA ILE A 241 -3.57 47.28 8.62
C ILE A 241 -4.81 46.52 9.08
N PRO A 242 -5.88 46.42 8.26
CA PRO A 242 -7.11 45.75 8.64
C PRO A 242 -6.85 44.35 9.21
N LYS A 243 -7.53 44.00 10.30
CA LYS A 243 -7.46 42.66 10.89
C LYS A 243 -8.59 41.83 10.31
N LEU A 244 -8.32 40.57 9.97
CA LEU A 244 -9.37 39.65 9.56
C LEU A 244 -9.97 39.05 10.83
N GLU A 245 -11.23 39.37 11.13
CA GLU A 245 -11.93 38.89 12.33
C GLU A 245 -12.51 37.51 12.10
N SER A 246 -13.19 37.33 10.97
CA SER A 246 -13.83 36.07 10.60
C SER A 246 -13.59 35.74 9.13
N ALA A 247 -13.62 34.45 8.83
CA ALA A 247 -13.58 33.91 7.49
C ALA A 247 -14.53 32.71 7.41
N PRO A 248 -15.10 32.44 6.22
CA PRO A 248 -15.90 31.24 5.98
C PRO A 248 -15.15 29.94 6.31
N ILE A 249 -15.88 28.90 6.72
CA ILE A 249 -15.32 27.62 7.16
C ILE A 249 -14.49 26.95 6.05
N ASP A 250 -14.95 26.99 4.80
CA ASP A 250 -14.23 26.50 3.61
C ASP A 250 -12.86 27.16 3.48
N MET A 251 -12.82 28.49 3.53
CA MET A 251 -11.57 29.25 3.38
C MET A 251 -10.61 29.03 4.56
N LEU A 252 -11.13 28.82 5.76
CA LEU A 252 -10.32 28.46 6.93
C LEU A 252 -9.69 27.08 6.75
N MET A 253 -10.49 26.08 6.39
CA MET A 253 -10.03 24.70 6.22
C MET A 253 -9.05 24.54 5.06
N ASP A 254 -9.08 25.42 4.05
CA ASP A 254 -8.07 25.48 2.99
C ASP A 254 -6.66 25.81 3.50
N GLN A 255 -6.53 26.43 4.67
CA GLN A 255 -5.23 26.68 5.28
C GLN A 255 -4.71 25.50 6.13
N PHE A 256 -5.55 24.50 6.39
CA PHE A 256 -5.23 23.40 7.30
C PHE A 256 -4.39 22.32 6.62
N THR A 257 -3.36 21.85 7.33
CA THR A 257 -2.74 20.55 7.05
C THR A 257 -3.63 19.41 7.55
N VAL A 258 -3.32 18.15 7.20
CA VAL A 258 -3.99 16.96 7.78
C VAL A 258 -3.98 16.99 9.32
N GLY A 259 -2.89 17.51 9.92
CA GLY A 259 -2.81 17.67 11.37
C GLY A 259 -3.79 18.68 11.91
N ASP A 260 -3.86 19.85 11.29
CA ASP A 260 -4.77 20.92 11.68
C ASP A 260 -6.24 20.53 11.48
N LEU A 261 -6.53 19.73 10.44
CA LEU A 261 -7.87 19.20 10.16
C LEU A 261 -8.34 18.24 11.26
N LEU A 262 -7.45 17.42 11.83
CA LEU A 262 -7.77 16.56 12.97
C LEU A 262 -8.12 17.39 14.21
N ASP A 263 -7.31 18.40 14.51
CA ASP A 263 -7.57 19.29 15.64
C ASP A 263 -8.91 20.03 15.47
N PHE A 264 -9.26 20.38 14.22
CA PHE A 264 -10.54 20.99 13.88
C PHE A 264 -11.73 20.04 14.06
N ILE A 265 -11.61 18.78 13.63
CA ILE A 265 -12.64 17.74 13.84
C ILE A 265 -12.84 17.51 15.34
N ASP A 266 -11.76 17.42 16.11
CA ASP A 266 -11.81 17.24 17.57
C ASP A 266 -12.53 18.41 18.26
N PHE A 267 -12.25 19.64 17.82
CA PHE A 267 -12.95 20.83 18.31
C PHE A 267 -14.44 20.82 17.98
N ILE A 268 -14.81 20.60 16.71
CA ILE A 268 -16.22 20.65 16.29
C ILE A 268 -17.03 19.54 16.95
N THR A 269 -16.50 18.32 17.03
CA THR A 269 -17.23 17.21 17.66
C THR A 269 -17.40 17.38 19.17
N ALA A 270 -16.48 18.08 19.84
CA ALA A 270 -16.60 18.41 21.26
C ALA A 270 -17.60 19.55 21.52
N GLU A 271 -17.60 20.60 20.70
CA GLU A 271 -18.46 21.78 20.89
C GLU A 271 -19.89 21.59 20.37
N TYR A 272 -20.08 20.73 19.37
CA TYR A 272 -21.37 20.46 18.73
C TYR A 272 -21.73 18.97 18.83
N PRO A 273 -22.41 18.53 19.91
CA PRO A 273 -22.73 17.13 20.12
C PRO A 273 -23.57 16.50 19.00
N ASP A 274 -24.42 17.29 18.34
CA ASP A 274 -25.23 16.81 17.22
C ASP A 274 -24.44 16.64 15.92
N PHE A 275 -23.19 17.09 15.86
CA PHE A 275 -22.33 16.94 14.69
C PHE A 275 -22.09 15.47 14.34
N THR A 276 -21.92 14.62 15.36
CA THR A 276 -21.67 13.17 15.21
C THR A 276 -22.94 12.35 14.95
N ASN A 277 -24.13 12.93 15.16
CA ASN A 277 -25.41 12.23 14.98
C ASN A 277 -25.85 12.09 13.51
N GLY A 278 -25.04 12.56 12.54
CA GLY A 278 -25.34 12.44 11.12
C GLY A 278 -25.10 11.01 10.61
N GLY A 279 -26.14 10.34 10.12
CA GLY A 279 -26.08 8.93 9.70
C GLY A 279 -25.17 8.61 8.51
N ASN A 280 -24.52 9.60 7.89
CA ASN A 280 -23.75 9.43 6.65
C ASN A 280 -22.22 9.38 6.85
N THR A 281 -21.70 9.75 8.03
CA THR A 281 -20.26 9.80 8.29
C THR A 281 -19.93 9.38 9.72
N ASP A 282 -19.19 8.28 9.84
CA ASP A 282 -18.54 7.85 11.08
C ASP A 282 -17.27 8.70 11.33
N TRP A 283 -17.43 9.77 12.12
CA TRP A 283 -16.36 10.71 12.43
C TRP A 283 -15.23 10.11 13.29
N GLU A 284 -15.52 9.08 14.10
CA GLU A 284 -14.49 8.37 14.85
C GLU A 284 -13.54 7.64 13.90
N LYS A 285 -14.08 6.93 12.90
CA LYS A 285 -13.26 6.30 11.85
C LYS A 285 -12.48 7.30 11.01
N VAL A 286 -13.11 8.42 10.61
CA VAL A 286 -12.43 9.48 9.84
C VAL A 286 -11.24 10.03 10.62
N ARG A 287 -11.42 10.29 11.92
CA ARG A 287 -10.36 10.76 12.81
C ARG A 287 -9.23 9.74 12.93
N ASP A 288 -9.55 8.48 13.20
CA ASP A 288 -8.55 7.40 13.31
C ASP A 288 -7.71 7.31 12.03
N TYR A 289 -8.35 7.33 10.86
CA TYR A 289 -7.67 7.17 9.57
C TYR A 289 -6.82 8.40 9.20
N LEU A 290 -7.35 9.62 9.39
CA LEU A 290 -6.60 10.86 9.17
C LEU A 290 -5.36 10.95 10.06
N SER A 291 -5.45 10.46 11.31
CA SER A 291 -4.32 10.48 12.25
C SER A 291 -3.11 9.69 11.72
N GLU A 292 -3.38 8.61 11.00
CA GLU A 292 -2.35 7.72 10.43
C GLU A 292 -1.92 8.16 9.03
N LEU A 293 -2.70 8.98 8.30
CA LEU A 293 -2.35 9.47 6.96
C LEU A 293 -1.15 10.42 6.91
N LYS A 294 -0.83 11.09 8.02
CA LYS A 294 0.23 12.11 8.09
C LYS A 294 1.56 11.61 7.52
N LEU A 295 1.91 10.35 7.78
CA LEU A 295 3.22 9.80 7.43
C LEU A 295 3.34 9.57 5.92
N VAL A 296 2.39 8.84 5.31
CA VAL A 296 2.36 8.59 3.87
C VAL A 296 2.18 9.88 3.06
N ARG A 297 1.37 10.82 3.55
CA ARG A 297 1.26 12.18 2.98
C ARG A 297 2.61 12.90 2.98
N ASN A 298 3.31 12.92 4.12
CA ASN A 298 4.57 13.65 4.25
C ASN A 298 5.71 13.02 3.45
N ILE A 299 5.81 11.69 3.41
CA ILE A 299 6.81 11.00 2.57
C ILE A 299 6.58 11.32 1.10
N SER A 300 5.33 11.27 0.65
CA SER A 300 4.98 11.54 -0.75
C SER A 300 5.18 13.02 -1.13
N ALA A 301 5.02 13.96 -0.20
CA ALA A 301 5.21 15.38 -0.43
C ALA A 301 6.69 15.85 -0.34
N HIS A 302 7.54 15.19 0.46
CA HIS A 302 8.88 15.70 0.82
C HIS A 302 10.06 14.89 0.25
N GLY A 303 9.82 14.06 -0.78
CA GLY A 303 10.87 13.47 -1.61
C GLY A 303 11.62 12.29 -1.01
N ASN A 304 11.21 11.78 0.16
CA ASN A 304 11.70 10.51 0.69
C ASN A 304 11.16 9.34 -0.15
N SER A 305 11.91 8.25 -0.31
CA SER A 305 11.42 7.07 -1.07
C SER A 305 10.28 6.37 -0.31
N PHE A 306 9.13 6.21 -0.97
CA PHE A 306 7.97 5.54 -0.38
C PHE A 306 8.17 4.03 -0.39
N LEU A 307 8.59 3.48 -1.53
CA LEU A 307 8.87 2.05 -1.70
C LEU A 307 9.93 1.56 -0.74
N SER A 308 11.02 2.30 -0.58
CA SER A 308 12.03 1.97 0.43
C SER A 308 11.43 2.00 1.84
N ALA A 309 10.62 2.99 2.16
CA ALA A 309 10.02 3.11 3.49
C ALA A 309 9.02 1.99 3.82
N ILE A 310 8.30 1.42 2.84
CA ILE A 310 7.38 0.28 3.05
C ILE A 310 8.08 -1.09 2.99
N LEU A 311 9.22 -1.19 2.29
CA LEU A 311 10.01 -2.42 2.18
C LEU A 311 11.09 -2.53 3.27
N ASP A 312 11.43 -1.44 3.95
CA ASP A 312 12.46 -1.42 4.98
C ASP A 312 12.06 -2.24 6.22
N GLU A 313 12.68 -3.40 6.36
CA GLU A 313 12.60 -4.26 7.54
C GLU A 313 13.21 -3.63 8.80
N LYS A 314 14.14 -2.67 8.61
CA LYS A 314 14.89 -1.98 9.68
C LYS A 314 14.24 -0.66 10.09
N SER A 315 13.08 -0.28 9.55
CA SER A 315 12.32 0.96 9.87
C SER A 315 11.71 0.98 11.29
N ASN A 316 12.32 0.22 12.19
CA ASN A 316 11.79 -0.24 13.44
C ASN A 316 12.57 0.36 14.62
N PRO A 317 11.95 1.20 15.47
CA PRO A 317 12.47 1.49 16.81
C PRO A 317 12.04 0.45 17.87
N ASN A 318 11.15 -0.48 17.50
CA ASN A 318 10.52 -1.52 18.32
C ASN A 318 11.08 -2.95 18.06
N TYR A 319 12.20 -3.13 17.35
CA TYR A 319 12.80 -4.47 17.16
C TYR A 319 13.19 -5.09 18.51
N LEU A 320 13.46 -4.22 19.49
CA LEU A 320 13.68 -4.54 20.90
C LEU A 320 12.41 -5.09 21.60
N LEU A 321 11.21 -4.82 21.08
CA LEU A 321 9.90 -5.25 21.58
C LEU A 321 9.36 -6.49 20.86
N GLU A 322 9.64 -6.65 19.57
CA GLU A 322 9.20 -7.81 18.78
C GLU A 322 9.82 -9.11 19.24
N GLU A 323 11.10 -9.07 19.56
CA GLU A 323 11.82 -10.22 20.10
C GLU A 323 11.58 -10.42 21.61
N ASN A 324 11.03 -9.39 22.25
CA ASN A 324 10.53 -9.40 23.62
C ASN A 324 9.01 -9.65 23.68
N SER A 325 8.31 -9.95 22.59
CA SER A 325 6.83 -10.03 22.56
C SER A 325 6.21 -11.16 23.40
N HIS A 326 7.04 -11.88 24.15
CA HIS A 326 6.62 -12.64 25.31
C HIS A 326 6.48 -11.78 26.59
N ILE A 327 6.55 -10.45 26.60
CA ILE A 327 6.43 -9.65 27.84
C ILE A 327 5.06 -9.87 28.52
N PHE A 328 5.13 -10.39 29.75
CA PHE A 328 4.21 -10.27 30.88
C PHE A 328 2.78 -9.73 30.64
N GLY A 329 1.79 -10.61 30.89
CA GLY A 329 0.38 -10.24 31.09
C GLY A 329 -0.45 -10.30 29.81
N GLY A 330 -0.94 -11.51 29.49
CA GLY A 330 -1.73 -11.80 28.30
C GLY A 330 -0.92 -11.72 27.01
N ASP A 331 -1.02 -12.74 26.18
CA ASP A 331 -0.40 -12.74 24.85
C ASP A 331 -0.97 -11.58 24.01
N PRO A 332 -0.21 -10.54 23.60
CA PRO A 332 -0.75 -9.43 22.81
C PRO A 332 -1.31 -9.88 21.45
N PHE A 333 -0.99 -11.10 20.99
CA PHE A 333 -1.59 -11.71 19.81
C PHE A 333 -2.92 -12.42 20.11
N TYR A 334 -3.21 -12.72 21.39
CA TYR A 334 -4.42 -13.37 21.91
C TYR A 334 -5.29 -12.46 22.81
N ILE A 335 -4.80 -11.32 23.30
CA ILE A 335 -5.59 -10.42 24.13
C ILE A 335 -6.59 -9.67 23.24
N ASP A 336 -7.81 -9.62 23.76
CA ASP A 336 -8.91 -8.77 23.34
C ASP A 336 -8.57 -7.26 23.21
N THR A 337 -7.35 -6.83 23.53
CA THR A 337 -6.83 -5.48 23.31
C THR A 337 -6.43 -5.23 21.87
N SER A 338 -6.22 -6.27 21.06
CA SER A 338 -6.18 -6.11 19.60
C SER A 338 -7.49 -5.51 19.07
N LYS A 339 -8.62 -5.64 19.79
CA LYS A 339 -9.88 -4.92 19.49
C LYS A 339 -9.79 -3.41 19.72
N LYS A 340 -8.75 -2.91 20.40
CA LYS A 340 -8.51 -1.47 20.58
C LYS A 340 -7.80 -0.84 19.39
N THR A 341 -7.20 -1.61 18.47
CA THR A 341 -6.55 -1.08 17.26
C THR A 341 -7.29 -1.59 16.03
N SER A 342 -8.17 -0.75 15.50
CA SER A 342 -9.14 -1.11 14.44
C SER A 342 -8.46 -1.76 13.23
N VAL A 343 -7.29 -1.28 12.80
CA VAL A 343 -6.60 -1.76 11.58
C VAL A 343 -6.16 -3.22 11.62
N PHE A 344 -5.76 -3.76 12.77
CA PHE A 344 -5.34 -5.16 12.82
C PHE A 344 -6.53 -6.11 12.66
N HIS A 345 -7.72 -5.71 13.12
CA HIS A 345 -8.94 -6.44 12.80
C HIS A 345 -9.34 -6.29 11.33
N LEU A 346 -9.23 -5.07 10.79
CA LEU A 346 -9.53 -4.78 9.39
C LEU A 346 -8.64 -5.56 8.42
N VAL A 347 -7.41 -5.94 8.82
CA VAL A 347 -6.51 -6.76 7.99
C VAL A 347 -6.61 -8.25 8.34
N ARG A 348 -6.64 -8.62 9.63
CA ARG A 348 -6.69 -10.04 10.05
C ARG A 348 -7.96 -10.74 9.61
N SER A 349 -9.10 -10.06 9.65
CA SER A 349 -10.40 -10.65 9.29
C SER A 349 -10.43 -11.08 7.81
N PRO A 350 -10.14 -10.20 6.83
CA PRO A 350 -10.01 -10.59 5.42
C PRO A 350 -9.05 -11.77 5.20
N ILE A 351 -7.83 -11.69 5.76
CA ILE A 351 -6.81 -12.74 5.59
C ILE A 351 -7.34 -14.10 6.07
N LYS A 352 -7.93 -14.13 7.27
CA LYS A 352 -8.47 -15.38 7.84
C LYS A 352 -9.61 -15.95 7.02
N LEU A 353 -10.45 -15.11 6.44
CA LEU A 353 -11.64 -15.54 5.70
C LEU A 353 -11.29 -16.01 4.29
N ILE A 354 -10.45 -15.26 3.56
CA ILE A 354 -10.06 -15.58 2.18
C ILE A 354 -9.19 -16.82 2.14
N LEU A 355 -8.21 -16.92 3.04
CA LEU A 355 -7.25 -18.03 3.03
C LEU A 355 -7.79 -19.30 3.73
N LYS A 356 -9.01 -19.26 4.28
CA LYS A 356 -9.63 -20.40 4.96
C LYS A 356 -9.79 -21.57 3.99
N GLY A 357 -9.04 -22.65 4.23
CA GLY A 357 -9.06 -23.84 3.37
C GLY A 357 -8.16 -23.76 2.13
N GLN A 358 -7.51 -22.62 1.87
CA GLN A 358 -6.51 -22.47 0.81
C GLN A 358 -5.08 -22.71 1.32
N VAL A 359 -4.81 -22.39 2.59
CA VAL A 359 -3.51 -22.60 3.23
C VAL A 359 -3.68 -23.37 4.53
N THR A 360 -2.62 -24.08 4.94
CA THR A 360 -2.60 -24.89 6.17
C THR A 360 -2.74 -24.07 7.44
N SER A 361 -2.28 -22.81 7.46
CA SER A 361 -2.40 -21.94 8.64
C SER A 361 -2.68 -20.46 8.29
N PRO A 362 -3.95 -20.10 7.99
CA PRO A 362 -4.36 -18.71 7.76
C PRO A 362 -4.05 -17.79 8.93
N GLN A 363 -4.02 -18.36 10.15
CA GLN A 363 -3.70 -17.63 11.36
C GLN A 363 -2.24 -17.20 11.43
N GLN A 364 -1.30 -18.03 10.95
CA GLN A 364 0.11 -17.64 10.87
C GLN A 364 0.31 -16.48 9.90
N ILE A 365 -0.36 -16.51 8.74
CA ILE A 365 -0.28 -15.42 7.74
C ILE A 365 -0.90 -14.13 8.28
N ALA A 366 -2.04 -14.23 8.98
CA ALA A 366 -2.65 -13.07 9.62
C ALA A 366 -1.77 -12.47 10.72
N VAL A 367 -1.06 -13.31 11.49
CA VAL A 367 -0.07 -12.86 12.49
C VAL A 367 1.12 -12.19 11.81
N PHE A 368 1.66 -12.77 10.74
CA PHE A 368 2.76 -12.19 9.95
C PHE A 368 2.43 -10.77 9.46
N TRP A 369 1.29 -10.57 8.81
CA TRP A 369 0.89 -9.23 8.34
C TRP A 369 0.65 -8.25 9.47
N THR A 370 0.12 -8.73 10.59
CA THR A 370 -0.06 -7.88 11.78
C THR A 370 1.26 -7.42 12.35
N GLN A 371 2.24 -8.32 12.43
CA GLN A 371 3.60 -7.98 12.84
C GLN A 371 4.16 -6.94 11.87
N LYS A 372 4.11 -7.19 10.55
CA LYS A 372 4.62 -6.25 9.56
C LYS A 372 4.01 -4.85 9.67
N LEU A 373 2.69 -4.75 9.90
CA LEU A 373 2.00 -3.46 10.10
C LEU A 373 2.29 -2.80 11.45
N LEU A 374 2.58 -3.57 12.50
CA LEU A 374 3.07 -3.02 13.77
C LEU A 374 4.46 -2.40 13.60
N ASN A 375 5.30 -3.08 12.81
CA ASN A 375 6.73 -2.81 12.69
C ASN A 375 7.01 -1.67 11.71
N ASN A 376 6.30 -1.65 10.58
CA ASN A 376 6.46 -0.63 9.53
C ASN A 376 5.30 0.37 9.57
N GLN A 377 5.56 1.54 10.15
CA GLN A 377 4.55 2.61 10.27
C GLN A 377 4.12 3.17 8.92
N THR A 378 4.99 3.18 7.92
CA THR A 378 4.66 3.65 6.57
C THR A 378 3.70 2.69 5.89
N LEU A 379 3.95 1.39 5.98
CA LEU A 379 3.05 0.37 5.46
C LEU A 379 1.69 0.43 6.17
N ARG A 380 1.68 0.63 7.50
CA ARG A 380 0.43 0.81 8.26
C ARG A 380 -0.35 2.02 7.80
N SER A 381 0.33 3.16 7.67
CA SER A 381 -0.24 4.41 7.15
C SER A 381 -0.81 4.21 5.72
N PHE A 382 -0.14 3.41 4.88
CA PHE A 382 -0.62 3.08 3.54
C PHE A 382 -1.87 2.17 3.55
N VAL A 383 -1.96 1.22 4.49
CA VAL A 383 -3.18 0.43 4.70
C VAL A 383 -4.35 1.30 5.15
N TYR A 384 -4.12 2.24 6.08
CA TYR A 384 -5.14 3.20 6.50
C TYR A 384 -5.59 4.11 5.35
N PHE A 385 -4.65 4.58 4.54
CA PHE A 385 -4.95 5.30 3.31
C PHE A 385 -5.89 4.52 2.40
N TYR A 386 -5.59 3.25 2.12
CA TYR A 386 -6.43 2.40 1.28
C TYR A 386 -7.86 2.26 1.83
N PHE A 387 -8.02 1.95 3.12
CA PHE A 387 -9.34 1.83 3.73
C PHE A 387 -10.10 3.15 3.74
N MET A 388 -9.43 4.27 3.97
CA MET A 388 -10.06 5.58 3.97
C MET A 388 -10.59 5.95 2.58
N VAL A 389 -9.81 5.73 1.52
CA VAL A 389 -10.30 5.96 0.15
C VAL A 389 -11.51 5.09 -0.14
N CYS A 390 -11.44 3.79 0.19
CA CYS A 390 -12.55 2.86 -0.03
C CYS A 390 -13.82 3.28 0.71
N TYR A 391 -13.70 3.71 1.96
CA TYR A 391 -14.81 4.19 2.77
C TYR A 391 -15.45 5.46 2.20
N LEU A 392 -14.66 6.46 1.81
CA LEU A 392 -15.20 7.73 1.28
C LEU A 392 -15.79 7.60 -0.14
N THR A 393 -15.37 6.57 -0.86
CA THR A 393 -15.82 6.27 -2.23
C THR A 393 -16.87 5.17 -2.31
N GLU A 394 -17.35 4.65 -1.17
CA GLU A 394 -18.34 3.58 -1.14
C GLU A 394 -19.61 3.97 -1.94
N GLY A 395 -20.00 3.10 -2.88
CA GLY A 395 -21.14 3.34 -3.79
C GLY A 395 -20.91 4.38 -4.89
N LYS A 396 -19.68 4.89 -5.08
CA LYS A 396 -19.31 5.87 -6.12
C LYS A 396 -18.39 5.24 -7.18
N ASP A 397 -18.48 5.71 -8.43
CA ASP A 397 -17.58 5.30 -9.53
C ASP A 397 -16.09 5.54 -9.21
N SER A 398 -15.81 6.51 -8.32
CA SER A 398 -14.45 6.80 -7.84
C SER A 398 -13.79 5.60 -7.12
N LYS A 399 -14.55 4.68 -6.53
CA LYS A 399 -14.01 3.48 -5.88
C LYS A 399 -13.34 2.57 -6.91
N GLU A 400 -14.06 2.29 -7.99
CA GLU A 400 -13.52 1.50 -9.09
C GLU A 400 -12.29 2.18 -9.67
N LYS A 401 -12.37 3.49 -9.95
CA LYS A 401 -11.23 4.27 -10.44
C LYS A 401 -9.99 4.18 -9.54
N PHE A 402 -10.16 4.21 -8.22
CA PHE A 402 -9.05 4.04 -7.27
C PHE A 402 -8.42 2.65 -7.36
N LYS A 403 -9.25 1.60 -7.28
CA LYS A 403 -8.81 0.19 -7.33
C LYS A 403 -8.03 -0.10 -8.62
N ASN A 404 -8.56 0.43 -9.70
CA ASN A 404 -8.03 0.41 -11.04
C ASN A 404 -6.62 1.04 -11.15
N GLU A 405 -6.49 2.29 -10.72
CA GLU A 405 -5.19 2.98 -10.66
C GLU A 405 -4.19 2.24 -9.74
N LEU A 406 -4.66 1.67 -8.63
CA LEU A 406 -3.83 0.87 -7.70
C LEU A 406 -3.31 -0.42 -8.36
N ARG A 407 -4.14 -1.12 -9.14
CA ARG A 407 -3.76 -2.32 -9.89
C ARG A 407 -2.67 -2.02 -10.91
N VAL A 408 -2.84 -0.93 -11.67
CA VAL A 408 -1.84 -0.46 -12.63
C VAL A 408 -0.51 -0.19 -11.93
N LEU A 409 -0.50 0.45 -10.75
CA LEU A 409 0.72 0.66 -9.97
C LEU A 409 1.41 -0.64 -9.55
N PHE A 410 0.66 -1.68 -9.21
CA PHE A 410 1.21 -3.00 -8.88
C PHE A 410 1.50 -3.88 -10.11
N GLY A 411 1.49 -3.28 -11.31
CA GLY A 411 1.82 -3.97 -12.56
C GLY A 411 0.72 -4.88 -13.09
N ASN A 412 -0.51 -4.76 -12.58
CA ASN A 412 -1.71 -5.37 -13.16
C ASN A 412 -2.32 -4.36 -14.14
N ALA A 413 -1.74 -4.28 -15.33
CA ALA A 413 -2.33 -3.54 -16.45
C ALA A 413 -2.91 -4.53 -17.47
N PRO A 414 -3.97 -4.17 -18.22
CA PRO A 414 -4.44 -5.01 -19.32
C PRO A 414 -3.31 -5.23 -20.31
N LYS A 415 -3.17 -6.47 -20.78
CA LYS A 415 -2.15 -6.85 -21.75
C LYS A 415 -2.39 -6.12 -23.06
N ASN A 416 -1.51 -5.18 -23.43
CA ASN A 416 -1.59 -4.47 -24.70
C ASN A 416 -1.10 -5.39 -25.82
N VAL A 417 -1.89 -5.53 -26.89
CA VAL A 417 -1.55 -6.41 -28.02
C VAL A 417 -1.83 -5.66 -29.32
N ASN A 418 -0.83 -5.63 -30.19
CA ASN A 418 -1.03 -5.20 -31.57
C ASN A 418 -1.29 -6.42 -32.44
N PHE A 419 -2.54 -6.57 -32.85
CA PHE A 419 -3.01 -7.74 -33.57
C PHE A 419 -2.38 -7.89 -34.96
N HIS A 420 -1.86 -6.81 -35.55
CA HIS A 420 -1.12 -6.90 -36.82
C HIS A 420 0.19 -7.66 -36.63
N LYS A 421 0.92 -7.39 -35.54
CA LYS A 421 2.14 -8.14 -35.19
C LYS A 421 1.83 -9.61 -34.94
N VAL A 422 0.69 -9.92 -34.31
CA VAL A 422 0.24 -11.30 -34.12
C VAL A 422 0.07 -12.02 -35.46
N ILE A 423 -0.60 -11.38 -36.44
CA ILE A 423 -0.79 -11.91 -37.79
C ILE A 423 0.56 -12.15 -38.48
N ASP A 424 1.48 -11.18 -38.38
CA ASP A 424 2.82 -11.28 -38.96
C ASP A 424 3.62 -12.44 -38.33
N CYS A 425 3.55 -12.60 -37.01
CA CYS A 425 4.23 -13.68 -36.30
C CYS A 425 3.70 -15.06 -36.69
N VAL A 426 2.39 -15.23 -36.88
CA VAL A 426 1.81 -16.48 -37.44
C VAL A 426 2.35 -16.74 -38.85
N ASN A 427 2.46 -15.69 -39.67
CA ASN A 427 3.00 -15.78 -41.02
C ASN A 427 4.47 -16.19 -41.06
N THR A 428 5.26 -15.91 -40.02
CA THR A 428 6.69 -16.22 -39.99
C THR A 428 7.08 -17.36 -39.04
N HIS A 429 6.11 -17.97 -38.34
CA HIS A 429 6.42 -18.95 -37.29
C HIS A 429 7.05 -20.24 -37.86
N PRO A 430 8.27 -20.62 -37.46
CA PRO A 430 9.03 -21.69 -38.10
C PRO A 430 8.56 -23.11 -37.72
N GLN A 431 7.86 -23.26 -36.59
CA GLN A 431 7.41 -24.57 -36.07
C GLN A 431 5.92 -24.86 -36.29
N LEU A 432 5.17 -23.92 -36.88
CA LEU A 432 3.76 -24.14 -37.21
C LEU A 432 3.67 -24.88 -38.55
N ASP A 433 2.94 -25.98 -38.59
CA ASP A 433 2.73 -26.69 -39.85
C ASP A 433 1.82 -25.88 -40.80
N LYS A 434 1.77 -26.29 -42.07
CA LYS A 434 1.04 -25.52 -43.09
C LYS A 434 -0.48 -25.53 -42.87
N GLU A 435 -1.02 -26.60 -42.27
CA GLU A 435 -2.46 -26.78 -42.09
C GLU A 435 -2.95 -25.93 -40.91
N ASP A 436 -2.27 -26.00 -39.78
CA ASP A 436 -2.53 -25.18 -38.59
C ASP A 436 -2.38 -23.70 -38.91
N LYS A 437 -1.35 -23.32 -39.67
CA LYS A 437 -1.16 -21.95 -40.12
C LYS A 437 -2.31 -21.46 -40.98
N GLN A 438 -2.83 -22.29 -41.89
CA GLN A 438 -4.00 -21.94 -42.70
C GLN A 438 -5.26 -21.84 -41.86
N ASN A 439 -5.45 -22.73 -40.88
CA ASN A 439 -6.60 -22.69 -39.97
C ASN A 439 -6.58 -21.41 -39.12
N ILE A 440 -5.42 -21.01 -38.59
CA ILE A 440 -5.29 -19.77 -37.82
C ILE A 440 -5.59 -18.54 -38.70
N LEU A 441 -4.95 -18.44 -39.87
CA LEU A 441 -5.06 -17.25 -40.74
C LEU A 441 -6.44 -17.12 -41.41
N ASN A 442 -7.05 -18.23 -41.82
CA ASN A 442 -8.29 -18.20 -42.61
C ASN A 442 -9.55 -18.40 -41.77
N ILE A 443 -9.43 -18.93 -40.55
CA ILE A 443 -10.58 -19.25 -39.69
C ILE A 443 -10.51 -18.46 -38.38
N LEU A 444 -9.48 -18.69 -37.56
CA LEU A 444 -9.41 -18.10 -36.21
C LEU A 444 -9.32 -16.57 -36.24
N ILE A 445 -8.40 -16.01 -37.04
CA ILE A 445 -8.16 -14.56 -37.10
C ILE A 445 -9.38 -13.78 -37.62
N PRO A 446 -10.01 -14.15 -38.75
CA PRO A 446 -11.21 -13.47 -39.21
C PRO A 446 -12.35 -13.54 -38.20
N GLN A 447 -12.55 -14.69 -37.55
CA GLN A 447 -13.58 -14.83 -36.51
C GLN A 447 -13.25 -14.01 -35.26
N ALA A 448 -11.97 -13.87 -34.88
CA ALA A 448 -11.56 -13.02 -33.76
C ALA A 448 -11.89 -11.54 -34.03
N ILE A 449 -11.60 -11.04 -35.24
CA ILE A 449 -11.94 -9.66 -35.64
C ILE A 449 -13.44 -9.43 -35.58
N ASN A 450 -14.24 -10.36 -36.13
CA ASN A 450 -15.69 -10.27 -36.08
C ASN A 450 -16.22 -10.25 -34.63
N MET A 451 -15.64 -11.06 -33.74
CA MET A 451 -15.97 -11.03 -32.32
C MET A 451 -15.65 -9.68 -31.69
N PHE A 452 -14.47 -9.10 -31.99
CA PHE A 452 -14.09 -7.79 -31.48
C PHE A 452 -15.04 -6.69 -31.96
N ASP A 453 -15.30 -6.61 -33.26
CA ASP A 453 -16.23 -5.63 -33.81
C ASP A 453 -17.62 -5.79 -33.17
N TYR A 454 -18.10 -7.02 -33.00
CA TYR A 454 -19.40 -7.30 -32.38
C TYR A 454 -19.49 -6.87 -30.91
N VAL A 455 -18.48 -7.22 -30.09
CA VAL A 455 -18.41 -6.83 -28.66
C VAL A 455 -18.40 -5.31 -28.52
N LYS A 456 -17.68 -4.62 -29.41
CA LYS A 456 -17.58 -3.16 -29.40
C LYS A 456 -18.90 -2.49 -29.84
N GLU A 457 -19.51 -2.95 -30.93
CA GLU A 457 -20.77 -2.41 -31.45
C GLU A 457 -21.93 -2.50 -30.45
N HIS A 458 -21.97 -3.59 -29.67
CA HIS A 458 -23.03 -3.85 -28.69
C HIS A 458 -22.68 -3.36 -27.28
N GLY A 459 -21.52 -2.74 -27.08
CA GLY A 459 -21.12 -2.16 -25.80
C GLY A 459 -20.78 -3.18 -24.70
N TYR A 460 -20.44 -4.41 -25.08
CA TYR A 460 -20.03 -5.48 -24.15
C TYR A 460 -18.55 -5.42 -23.75
N GLU A 461 -17.85 -4.32 -24.07
CA GLU A 461 -16.44 -4.17 -23.71
C GLU A 461 -16.22 -4.42 -22.21
N TYR A 462 -15.12 -5.09 -21.89
CA TYR A 462 -14.78 -5.35 -20.50
C TYR A 462 -14.44 -4.04 -19.81
N ARG A 463 -15.31 -3.62 -18.86
CA ARG A 463 -15.16 -2.36 -18.12
C ARG A 463 -14.39 -2.51 -16.80
N GLY A 464 -14.12 -3.73 -16.36
CA GLY A 464 -13.28 -3.98 -15.19
C GLY A 464 -11.81 -3.81 -15.53
N GLU A 465 -10.95 -4.06 -14.53
CA GLU A 465 -9.49 -3.94 -14.70
C GLU A 465 -8.69 -5.18 -14.31
N ASP A 466 -9.36 -6.23 -13.82
CA ASP A 466 -8.68 -7.42 -13.29
C ASP A 466 -8.94 -8.71 -14.04
N GLY A 467 -7.85 -9.45 -14.31
CA GLY A 467 -7.88 -10.75 -14.98
C GLY A 467 -6.68 -10.96 -15.89
N ASP A 468 -5.99 -12.09 -15.71
CA ASP A 468 -4.84 -12.51 -16.53
C ASP A 468 -5.16 -12.72 -18.01
N THR A 469 -6.45 -12.66 -18.34
CA THR A 469 -7.04 -12.88 -19.66
C THR A 469 -7.67 -11.61 -20.23
N ILE A 470 -7.37 -10.44 -19.67
CA ILE A 470 -7.80 -9.14 -20.22
C ILE A 470 -6.75 -8.60 -21.18
N TYR A 471 -7.21 -8.24 -22.37
CA TYR A 471 -6.39 -7.66 -23.41
C TYR A 471 -6.95 -6.32 -23.88
N ASN A 472 -6.07 -5.34 -24.06
CA ASN A 472 -6.32 -4.15 -24.87
C ASN A 472 -5.74 -4.44 -26.26
N ILE A 473 -6.61 -4.61 -27.24
CA ILE A 473 -6.21 -5.09 -28.58
C ILE A 473 -6.33 -3.94 -29.57
N LEU A 474 -5.22 -3.60 -30.23
CA LEU A 474 -5.19 -2.73 -31.41
C LEU A 474 -5.28 -3.58 -32.68
N TYR A 475 -6.32 -3.39 -33.49
CA TYR A 475 -6.60 -4.16 -34.70
C TYR A 475 -7.25 -3.30 -35.79
N GLY A 476 -7.19 -3.73 -37.05
CA GLY A 476 -7.65 -2.94 -38.20
C GLY A 476 -6.98 -1.56 -38.32
N GLU A 477 -7.57 -0.63 -39.08
CA GLU A 477 -7.06 0.74 -39.23
C GLU A 477 -7.23 1.57 -37.94
N GLY A 478 -6.48 1.24 -36.88
CA GLY A 478 -6.44 1.95 -35.61
C GLY A 478 -7.61 1.67 -34.66
N LYS A 479 -8.36 0.56 -34.82
CA LYS A 479 -9.44 0.21 -33.88
C LYS A 479 -8.85 -0.38 -32.60
N GLN A 480 -9.41 0.00 -31.47
CA GLN A 480 -9.07 -0.57 -30.15
C GLN A 480 -10.29 -1.23 -29.51
N ILE A 481 -10.09 -2.35 -28.82
CA ILE A 481 -11.10 -2.97 -27.95
C ILE A 481 -10.47 -3.46 -26.65
N ARG A 482 -11.20 -3.34 -25.54
CA ARG A 482 -10.86 -4.04 -24.29
C ARG A 482 -11.77 -5.25 -24.10
N ILE A 483 -11.18 -6.44 -24.00
CA ILE A 483 -11.93 -7.69 -23.89
C ILE A 483 -11.29 -8.63 -22.86
N ASN A 484 -12.13 -9.32 -22.09
CA ASN A 484 -11.74 -10.41 -21.20
C ASN A 484 -12.03 -11.75 -21.91
N LEU A 485 -11.02 -12.58 -22.11
CA LEU A 485 -11.15 -13.86 -22.82
C LEU A 485 -11.31 -15.09 -21.92
N SER A 486 -11.53 -14.89 -20.61
CA SER A 486 -11.83 -15.99 -19.68
C SER A 486 -13.09 -16.79 -20.08
N GLU A 487 -13.16 -18.04 -19.63
CA GLU A 487 -14.29 -18.93 -19.92
C GLU A 487 -15.65 -18.35 -19.48
N ASN A 488 -15.66 -17.56 -18.39
CA ASN A 488 -16.84 -16.93 -17.80
C ASN A 488 -16.90 -15.41 -18.04
N ALA A 489 -16.32 -14.94 -19.15
CA ALA A 489 -16.27 -13.50 -19.42
C ALA A 489 -17.67 -12.88 -19.46
N LYS A 490 -17.84 -11.74 -18.78
CA LYS A 490 -19.14 -11.06 -18.65
C LYS A 490 -19.81 -10.75 -19.99
N TRP A 491 -19.03 -10.32 -21.00
CA TRP A 491 -19.54 -10.05 -22.34
C TRP A 491 -20.21 -11.27 -22.99
N HIS A 492 -19.69 -12.47 -22.73
CA HIS A 492 -20.23 -13.71 -23.25
C HIS A 492 -21.59 -14.01 -22.61
N LEU A 493 -21.71 -13.79 -21.30
CA LEU A 493 -22.95 -13.95 -20.55
C LEU A 493 -24.00 -12.91 -20.98
N ASP A 494 -23.62 -11.63 -21.01
CA ASP A 494 -24.48 -10.51 -21.38
C ASP A 494 -25.02 -10.69 -22.80
N MET A 495 -24.15 -11.10 -23.74
CA MET A 495 -24.57 -11.43 -25.10
C MET A 495 -25.55 -12.60 -25.14
N CYS A 496 -25.31 -13.69 -24.39
CA CYS A 496 -26.25 -14.81 -24.33
C CYS A 496 -27.61 -14.39 -23.73
N MET A 497 -27.61 -13.51 -22.72
CA MET A 497 -28.82 -12.96 -22.12
C MET A 497 -29.58 -12.04 -23.09
N ASP A 498 -28.89 -11.18 -23.83
CA ASP A 498 -29.52 -10.29 -24.81
C ASP A 498 -30.16 -11.07 -25.97
N ILE A 499 -29.53 -12.17 -26.40
CA ILE A 499 -30.12 -13.12 -27.34
C ILE A 499 -31.39 -13.72 -26.73
N ALA A 500 -31.34 -14.19 -25.47
CA ALA A 500 -32.45 -14.87 -24.81
C ALA A 500 -33.64 -13.97 -24.45
N THR A 501 -33.42 -12.67 -24.21
CA THR A 501 -34.42 -11.72 -23.69
C THR A 501 -35.10 -10.88 -24.76
N LYS A 502 -34.61 -10.89 -26.01
CA LYS A 502 -35.30 -10.25 -27.14
C LYS A 502 -36.71 -10.84 -27.31
N PRO A 503 -37.73 -10.00 -27.54
CA PRO A 503 -39.12 -10.44 -27.52
C PRO A 503 -39.35 -11.51 -28.60
N LEU A 504 -39.65 -12.72 -28.12
CA LEU A 504 -40.10 -13.87 -28.90
C LEU A 504 -41.16 -13.43 -29.91
N LYS A 505 -40.75 -13.34 -31.18
CA LYS A 505 -41.66 -13.55 -32.30
C LYS A 505 -41.18 -14.79 -33.03
N ARG A 506 -41.49 -15.95 -32.44
CA ARG A 506 -41.88 -17.22 -33.08
C ARG A 506 -41.81 -18.35 -32.05
N ASP A 507 -42.96 -18.69 -31.47
CA ASP A 507 -43.13 -19.70 -30.41
C ASP A 507 -42.74 -21.14 -30.80
N ASN A 508 -42.13 -21.37 -31.98
CA ASN A 508 -41.84 -22.70 -32.53
C ASN A 508 -40.41 -22.86 -33.08
N GLU A 509 -39.54 -21.85 -32.99
CA GLU A 509 -38.16 -21.95 -33.49
C GLU A 509 -37.20 -22.21 -32.32
N ALA A 510 -36.42 -23.29 -32.42
CA ALA A 510 -35.36 -23.56 -31.46
C ALA A 510 -34.36 -22.39 -31.44
N PRO A 511 -33.66 -22.11 -30.32
CA PRO A 511 -32.60 -21.08 -30.26
C PRO A 511 -31.51 -21.26 -31.33
N SER A 512 -31.41 -22.46 -31.93
CA SER A 512 -30.55 -22.74 -33.07
C SER A 512 -30.95 -22.05 -34.39
N GLN A 513 -32.18 -21.57 -34.51
CA GLN A 513 -32.77 -21.04 -35.74
C GLN A 513 -32.94 -19.51 -35.75
N TRP A 514 -32.68 -18.84 -34.63
CA TRP A 514 -32.78 -17.39 -34.52
C TRP A 514 -31.74 -16.71 -35.42
N SER A 515 -32.15 -15.65 -36.12
CA SER A 515 -31.28 -14.93 -37.06
C SER A 515 -30.02 -14.39 -36.42
N GLU A 516 -30.09 -13.82 -35.21
CA GLU A 516 -28.90 -13.35 -34.49
C GLU A 516 -28.03 -14.51 -34.01
N SER A 517 -28.61 -15.61 -33.53
CA SER A 517 -27.85 -16.80 -33.10
C SER A 517 -27.21 -17.53 -34.28
N LYS A 518 -27.74 -17.35 -35.50
CA LYS A 518 -27.13 -17.82 -36.73
C LYS A 518 -26.00 -16.87 -37.15
N GLU A 519 -26.24 -15.57 -37.13
CA GLU A 519 -25.23 -14.54 -37.42
C GLU A 519 -24.00 -14.64 -36.50
N ILE A 520 -24.19 -14.86 -35.20
CA ILE A 520 -23.10 -15.05 -34.23
C ILE A 520 -22.31 -16.33 -34.52
N ARG A 521 -23.01 -17.44 -34.81
CA ARG A 521 -22.37 -18.70 -35.20
C ARG A 521 -21.58 -18.57 -36.50
N ASP A 522 -22.14 -17.87 -37.47
CA ASP A 522 -21.53 -17.69 -38.79
C ASP A 522 -20.33 -16.72 -38.71
N LYS A 523 -20.38 -15.69 -37.85
CA LYS A 523 -19.34 -14.65 -37.74
C LYS A 523 -18.19 -15.01 -36.81
N PHE A 524 -18.46 -15.64 -35.65
CA PHE A 524 -17.43 -15.97 -34.65
C PHE A 524 -17.78 -17.19 -33.78
N GLY A 525 -18.54 -18.13 -34.35
CA GLY A 525 -19.04 -19.34 -33.70
C GLY A 525 -17.97 -20.26 -33.12
N ILE A 526 -16.73 -20.20 -33.63
CA ILE A 526 -15.64 -21.08 -33.18
C ILE A 526 -15.34 -20.89 -31.69
N PHE A 527 -15.45 -19.67 -31.16
CA PHE A 527 -15.21 -19.37 -29.75
C PHE A 527 -16.27 -19.93 -28.79
N PHE A 528 -17.36 -20.52 -29.29
CA PHE A 528 -18.40 -21.16 -28.49
C PHE A 528 -18.31 -22.70 -28.51
N MET A 529 -17.46 -23.25 -29.37
CA MET A 529 -17.27 -24.71 -29.47
C MET A 529 -16.16 -25.13 -28.51
N GLU A 530 -16.51 -25.81 -27.41
CA GLU A 530 -15.53 -26.31 -26.42
C GLU A 530 -14.42 -27.13 -27.07
N ALA A 531 -14.75 -27.99 -28.04
CA ALA A 531 -13.77 -28.84 -28.73
C ALA A 531 -12.77 -28.08 -29.63
N SER A 532 -12.95 -26.77 -29.86
CA SER A 532 -12.12 -25.99 -30.79
C SER A 532 -10.84 -25.43 -30.18
N ASN A 533 -10.76 -25.31 -28.85
CA ASN A 533 -9.67 -24.61 -28.14
C ASN A 533 -9.34 -23.21 -28.69
N ALA A 534 -10.28 -22.54 -29.37
CA ALA A 534 -10.03 -21.29 -30.08
C ALA A 534 -9.67 -20.13 -29.15
N ARG A 535 -10.34 -20.01 -28.00
CA ARG A 535 -10.02 -18.98 -26.98
C ARG A 535 -8.61 -19.16 -26.43
N GLU A 536 -8.27 -20.38 -26.02
CA GLU A 536 -6.95 -20.70 -25.48
C GLU A 536 -5.84 -20.45 -26.51
N THR A 537 -6.06 -20.85 -27.76
CA THR A 537 -5.11 -20.61 -28.87
C THR A 537 -4.90 -19.11 -29.10
N LEU A 538 -5.98 -18.33 -29.13
CA LEU A 538 -5.91 -16.87 -29.28
C LEU A 538 -5.17 -16.21 -28.11
N MET A 539 -5.43 -16.64 -26.87
CA MET A 539 -4.72 -16.15 -25.68
C MET A 539 -3.22 -16.44 -25.75
N ARG A 540 -2.82 -17.67 -26.10
CA ARG A 540 -1.39 -18.03 -26.28
C ARG A 540 -0.71 -17.16 -27.34
N MET A 541 -1.42 -16.87 -28.43
CA MET A 541 -0.92 -15.97 -29.47
C MET A 541 -0.74 -14.55 -28.95
N PHE A 542 -1.66 -14.06 -28.12
CA PHE A 542 -1.56 -12.73 -27.50
C PHE A 542 -0.43 -12.64 -26.50
N ASP A 543 -0.32 -13.61 -25.60
CA ASP A 543 0.74 -13.64 -24.59
C ASP A 543 2.14 -13.72 -25.23
N SER A 544 2.25 -14.33 -26.41
CA SER A 544 3.51 -14.38 -27.17
C SER A 544 3.83 -13.10 -27.95
N ASN A 545 2.91 -12.14 -28.03
CA ASN A 545 3.00 -10.95 -28.88
C ASN A 545 2.54 -9.68 -28.14
N LEU A 546 2.76 -9.63 -26.83
CA LEU A 546 2.47 -8.46 -26.02
C LEU A 546 3.28 -7.27 -26.53
N GLU A 547 2.61 -6.13 -26.71
CA GLU A 547 3.32 -4.86 -26.79
C GLU A 547 3.89 -4.57 -25.41
N ILE A 548 5.21 -4.61 -25.32
CA ILE A 548 5.94 -4.29 -24.09
C ILE A 548 5.87 -2.78 -23.90
N ASP A 549 4.75 -2.30 -23.37
CA ASP A 549 4.64 -0.99 -22.70
C ASP A 549 4.92 -1.20 -21.20
N TYR A 550 5.92 -2.02 -20.89
CA TYR A 550 6.24 -2.41 -19.53
C TYR A 550 7.22 -1.41 -18.93
N ASN A 551 6.86 -0.87 -17.77
CA ASN A 551 7.76 0.00 -17.03
C ASN A 551 8.85 -0.87 -16.38
N GLU A 552 10.10 -0.75 -16.82
CA GLU A 552 11.24 -1.51 -16.28
C GLU A 552 11.27 -1.48 -14.73
N GLY A 553 10.86 -0.37 -14.11
CA GLY A 553 10.80 -0.26 -12.64
C GLY A 553 9.85 -1.28 -11.99
N ILE A 554 8.68 -1.56 -12.58
CA ILE A 554 7.75 -2.54 -12.03
C ILE A 554 8.25 -3.97 -12.20
N GLU A 555 8.98 -4.26 -13.27
CA GLU A 555 9.58 -5.58 -13.48
C GLU A 555 10.60 -5.89 -12.38
N GLN A 556 11.46 -4.92 -12.07
CA GLN A 556 12.48 -5.08 -11.04
C GLN A 556 11.85 -5.16 -9.64
N LEU A 557 10.80 -4.38 -9.36
CA LEU A 557 10.03 -4.50 -8.12
C LEU A 557 9.33 -5.85 -8.00
N LEU A 558 8.83 -6.42 -9.09
CA LEU A 558 8.25 -7.75 -9.11
C LEU A 558 9.29 -8.87 -8.95
N LYS A 559 10.59 -8.60 -8.86
CA LYS A 559 11.58 -9.59 -8.41
C LYS A 559 11.68 -9.66 -6.88
N ILE A 560 11.25 -8.61 -6.19
CA ILE A 560 11.27 -8.51 -4.73
C ILE A 560 10.09 -9.28 -4.11
N GLU A 561 10.38 -10.27 -3.25
CA GLU A 561 9.35 -11.10 -2.60
C GLU A 561 8.40 -10.25 -1.75
N GLU A 562 8.93 -9.31 -0.98
CA GLU A 562 8.16 -8.42 -0.10
C GLU A 562 7.17 -7.56 -0.89
N PHE A 563 7.56 -7.15 -2.10
CA PHE A 563 6.70 -6.36 -2.97
C PHE A 563 5.57 -7.22 -3.56
N LYS A 564 5.86 -8.47 -3.98
CA LYS A 564 4.82 -9.44 -4.37
C LYS A 564 3.83 -9.69 -3.24
N ASN A 565 4.32 -9.85 -2.01
CA ASN A 565 3.48 -10.03 -0.84
C ASN A 565 2.57 -8.82 -0.60
N ILE A 566 3.10 -7.60 -0.74
CA ILE A 566 2.30 -6.36 -0.63
C ILE A 566 1.25 -6.30 -1.74
N LYS A 567 1.61 -6.63 -2.98
CA LYS A 567 0.67 -6.71 -4.10
C LYS A 567 -0.50 -7.65 -3.79
N ILE A 568 -0.21 -8.87 -3.31
CA ILE A 568 -1.25 -9.85 -2.92
C ILE A 568 -2.14 -9.29 -1.80
N LEU A 569 -1.56 -8.63 -0.80
CA LEU A 569 -2.35 -8.01 0.27
C LEU A 569 -3.36 -7.01 -0.29
N PHE A 570 -2.91 -6.05 -1.09
CA PHE A 570 -3.78 -4.96 -1.56
C PHE A 570 -4.74 -5.38 -2.65
N LEU A 571 -4.28 -6.15 -3.64
CA LEU A 571 -5.08 -6.49 -4.82
C LEU A 571 -5.96 -7.72 -4.64
N ASP A 572 -5.54 -8.70 -3.84
CA ASP A 572 -6.30 -9.94 -3.70
C ASP A 572 -7.06 -9.95 -2.38
N ILE A 573 -6.36 -9.70 -1.27
CA ILE A 573 -6.93 -9.89 0.07
C ILE A 573 -7.84 -8.74 0.48
N LEU A 574 -7.35 -7.51 0.38
CA LEU A 574 -8.09 -6.33 0.83
C LEU A 574 -9.16 -5.89 -0.18
N ASP A 575 -8.95 -6.18 -1.47
CA ASP A 575 -9.91 -5.83 -2.52
C ASP A 575 -11.20 -6.67 -2.45
N LEU A 576 -11.08 -7.96 -2.15
CA LEU A 576 -12.20 -8.89 -2.02
C LEU A 576 -13.08 -8.64 -0.78
N PHE A 577 -12.54 -7.95 0.23
CA PHE A 577 -13.24 -7.73 1.50
C PHE A 577 -13.91 -6.36 1.62
N ASN A 578 -13.52 -5.39 0.77
CA ASN A 578 -14.04 -4.01 0.73
C ASN A 578 -15.07 -3.80 -0.38
#